data_AF-A0A924Q2H2-F1
#
_entry.id   AF-A0A924Q2H2-F1
#
_cell.length_a   1.000
_cell.length_b   1.000
_cell.length_c   1.000
_cell.angle_alpha   90.00
_cell.angle_beta   90.00
_cell.angle_gamma   90.00
#
_symmetry.space_group_name_H-M   'P 1'
#
loop_
_entity.id
_entity.type
_entity.pdbx_description
1 polymer ?
#
loop_
_entity_poly.entity_id
_entity_poly.type
_entity_poly.pdbx_seq_one_letter_code
_entity_poly.pdbx_strand_id
1 'polypeptide(L)' 'YWESHDSTEHLDWTKARTVSLPNLKPTTKTISLRLPQHLLDSIKTAANSRDVPYQSLIKVWLQEKVHNH' A
#
# COMPACT_ATOMS: atom_id res chain seq x y z
N TYR A 1 21.82 -7.96 -9.03
CA TYR A 1 21.67 -6.80 -9.92
C TYR A 1 20.51 -5.86 -9.52
N TRP A 2 19.51 -6.31 -8.74
CA TRP A 2 18.56 -5.42 -8.04
C TRP A 2 18.52 -5.67 -6.52
N GLU A 3 19.70 -5.93 -5.95
CA GLU A 3 19.89 -6.07 -4.49
C GLU A 3 20.44 -4.79 -3.86
N SER A 4 20.63 -3.71 -4.64
CA SER A 4 21.30 -2.49 -4.21
C SER A 4 20.61 -1.17 -4.60
N HIS A 5 19.40 -1.22 -5.16
CA HIS A 5 18.63 -0.01 -5.48
C HIS A 5 17.31 -0.01 -4.71
N ASP A 6 17.43 0.55 -3.52
CA ASP A 6 16.38 1.11 -2.69
C ASP A 6 15.41 1.92 -3.57
N SER A 7 14.33 1.28 -4.03
CA SER A 7 13.33 1.91 -4.90
C SER A 7 12.31 2.76 -4.11
N THR A 8 12.74 3.31 -2.98
CA THR A 8 11.93 4.17 -2.11
C THR A 8 11.81 5.61 -2.60
N GLU A 9 12.39 5.98 -3.74
CA GLU A 9 12.46 7.39 -4.16
C GLU A 9 11.30 7.94 -4.99
N HIS A 10 10.27 7.15 -5.37
CA HIS A 10 9.17 7.66 -6.19
C HIS A 10 7.75 7.32 -5.70
N LEU A 11 7.58 6.98 -4.42
CA LEU A 11 6.31 7.23 -3.75
C LEU A 11 6.44 8.55 -3.00
N ASP A 12 5.86 9.60 -3.58
CA ASP A 12 5.78 10.91 -2.97
C ASP A 12 4.75 10.87 -1.82
N TRP A 13 5.15 10.23 -0.71
CA TRP A 13 4.35 10.01 0.51
C TRP A 13 3.87 11.32 1.13
N THR A 14 4.45 12.45 0.73
CA THR A 14 4.07 13.81 1.13
C THR A 14 2.64 14.20 0.71
N LYS A 15 2.06 13.53 -0.29
CA LYS A 15 0.65 13.73 -0.71
C LYS A 15 -0.34 12.81 -0.01
N ALA A 16 0.13 11.84 0.79
CA ALA A 16 -0.73 11.00 1.60
C ALA A 16 -1.26 11.82 2.77
N ARG A 17 -2.42 12.44 2.57
CA ARG A 17 -3.06 13.29 3.57
C ARG A 17 -3.89 12.41 4.51
N THR A 18 -3.52 12.34 5.78
CA THR A 18 -4.35 11.73 6.83
C THR A 18 -5.64 12.54 6.96
N VAL A 19 -6.76 11.96 6.54
CA VAL A 19 -8.08 12.57 6.73
C VAL A 19 -8.82 11.70 7.74
N SER A 20 -8.94 12.19 8.98
CA SER A 20 -9.81 11.60 9.98
C SER A 20 -11.24 12.10 9.72
N LEU A 21 -12.13 11.18 9.41
CA LEU A 21 -13.51 11.45 9.02
C LEU A 21 -14.44 10.72 10.01
N PRO A 22 -14.59 11.24 11.24
CA PRO A 22 -15.12 10.49 12.39
C PRO A 22 -16.59 10.07 12.27
N ASN A 23 -17.35 10.60 11.29
CA ASN A 23 -18.78 10.33 11.09
C ASN A 23 -19.13 9.79 9.69
N LEU A 24 -18.14 9.38 8.89
CA LEU A 24 -18.42 8.81 7.58
C LEU A 24 -18.58 7.29 7.68
N LYS A 25 -19.67 6.76 7.12
CA LYS A 25 -19.75 5.35 6.72
C LYS A 25 -18.42 4.98 6.06
N PRO A 26 -17.84 3.78 6.30
CA PRO A 26 -16.64 3.37 5.59
C PRO A 26 -16.94 3.37 4.10
N THR A 27 -16.57 4.46 3.43
CA THR A 27 -16.81 4.69 2.02
C THR A 27 -15.52 4.33 1.31
N THR A 28 -15.59 3.36 0.42
CA THR A 28 -14.44 3.00 -0.42
C THR A 28 -14.40 3.95 -1.60
N LYS A 29 -13.32 4.72 -1.73
CA LYS A 29 -13.03 5.50 -2.94
C LYS A 29 -12.03 4.74 -3.79
N THR A 30 -12.39 4.44 -5.04
CA THR A 30 -11.46 3.87 -6.00
C THR A 30 -10.40 4.90 -6.36
N ILE A 31 -9.12 4.49 -6.29
CA ILE A 31 -7.97 5.29 -6.70
C ILE A 31 -7.13 4.50 -7.69
N SER A 32 -6.40 5.20 -8.55
CA SER A 32 -5.37 4.61 -9.41
C SER A 32 -4.00 4.94 -8.81
N LEU A 33 -3.20 3.91 -8.51
CA LEU A 33 -1.85 4.03 -8.00
C LEU A 33 -0.88 3.34 -8.96
N ARG A 34 0.22 4.01 -9.31
CA ARG A 34 1.31 3.40 -10.07
C ARG A 34 2.34 2.84 -9.10
N LEU A 35 2.72 1.58 -9.33
CA LEU A 35 3.73 0.87 -8.55
C LEU A 35 4.80 0.32 -9.50
N PRO A 36 6.07 0.25 -9.09
CA PRO A 36 7.07 -0.54 -9.81
C PRO A 36 6.60 -2.00 -9.95
N GLN A 37 6.81 -2.60 -11.11
CA GLN A 37 6.36 -3.97 -11.41
C GLN A 37 6.87 -4.99 -10.37
N HIS A 38 8.17 -4.92 -10.03
CA HIS A 38 8.79 -5.83 -9.08
C HIS A 38 8.14 -5.78 -7.70
N LEU A 39 7.75 -4.59 -7.24
CA LEU A 39 7.10 -4.40 -5.94
C LEU A 39 5.71 -5.03 -5.94
N LEU A 40 4.93 -4.82 -7.00
CA LEU A 40 3.61 -5.43 -7.14
C LEU A 40 3.71 -6.97 -7.12
N ASP A 41 4.71 -7.53 -7.77
CA ASP A 41 4.93 -8.98 -7.79
C ASP A 41 5.34 -9.52 -6.42
N SER A 42 6.21 -8.82 -5.68
CA SER A 42 6.52 -9.16 -4.28
C SER A 42 5.28 -9.13 -3.38
N ILE A 43 4.40 -8.14 -3.54
CA ILE A 43 3.15 -8.04 -2.78
C ILE A 43 2.23 -9.24 -3.10
N LYS A 44 2.10 -9.61 -4.38
CA LYS A 44 1.30 -10.78 -4.78
C LYS A 44 1.82 -12.07 -4.17
N THR A 45 3.14 -12.28 -4.16
CA THR A 45 3.76 -13.45 -3.52
C THR A 45 3.50 -13.46 -2.01
N ALA A 46 3.66 -12.31 -1.34
CA ALA A 46 3.41 -12.19 0.10
C ALA A 46 1.94 -12.45 0.47
N ALA A 47 1.01 -12.05 -0.41
CA ALA A 47 -0.42 -12.26 -0.24
C ALA A 47 -0.81 -13.72 -0.45
N ASN A 48 -0.28 -14.35 -1.51
CA ASN A 48 -0.50 -15.77 -1.77
C ASN A 48 0.04 -16.65 -0.62
N SER A 49 1.22 -16.33 -0.09
CA SER A 49 1.78 -17.03 1.09
C SER A 49 0.93 -16.91 2.35
N ARG A 50 0.06 -15.89 2.44
CA ARG A 50 -0.84 -15.64 3.56
C ARG A 50 -2.28 -16.06 3.26
N ASP A 51 -2.52 -16.68 2.11
CA ASP A 51 -3.84 -17.04 1.59
C ASP A 51 -4.85 -15.86 1.62
N VAL A 52 -4.38 -14.67 1.23
CA VAL A 52 -5.21 -13.47 1.12
C VAL A 52 -5.08 -12.81 -0.26
N PRO A 53 -6.11 -12.10 -0.74
CA PRO A 53 -5.98 -11.30 -1.95
C PRO A 53 -4.97 -10.17 -1.77
N TYR A 54 -4.10 -9.95 -2.76
CA TYR A 54 -3.07 -8.91 -2.69
C TYR A 54 -3.65 -7.50 -2.47
N GLN A 55 -4.85 -7.21 -3.00
CA GLN A 55 -5.55 -5.94 -2.76
C GLN A 55 -5.96 -5.77 -1.29
N SER A 56 -6.35 -6.86 -0.62
CA SER A 56 -6.67 -6.84 0.81
C SER A 56 -5.41 -6.64 1.64
N LEU A 57 -4.31 -7.32 1.28
CA LEU A 57 -3.02 -7.16 1.95
C LEU A 57 -2.50 -5.72 1.85
N ILE A 58 -2.62 -5.08 0.67
CA ILE A 58 -2.26 -3.67 0.47
C ILE A 58 -3.04 -2.77 1.44
N LYS A 59 -4.35 -3.00 1.63
CA LYS A 59 -5.17 -2.20 2.55
C LYS A 59 -4.69 -2.34 4.00
N VAL A 60 -4.40 -3.56 4.44
CA VAL A 60 -3.93 -3.84 5.81
C VAL A 60 -2.59 -3.14 6.06
N TRP A 61 -1.61 -3.31 5.18
CA TRP A 61 -0.30 -2.67 5.33
C TRP A 61 -0.38 -1.14 5.30
N LEU A 62 -1.20 -0.57 4.42
CA LEU A 62 -1.42 0.88 4.41
C LEU A 62 -2.02 1.36 5.73
N GLN A 63 -3.00 0.63 6.27
CA GLN A 63 -3.60 0.96 7.56
C GLN A 63 -2.58 0.86 8.70
N GLU A 64 -1.79 -0.21 8.78
CA GLU A 64 -0.75 -0.39 9.80
C GLU A 64 0.28 0.76 9.77
N LYS A 65 0.70 1.20 8.57
CA LYS A 65 1.68 2.29 8.44
C LYS A 65 1.13 3.64 8.84
N VAL A 66 -0.16 3.90 8.59
CA VAL A 66 -0.81 5.16 9.02
C VAL A 66 -1.03 5.23 10.53
N HIS A 67 -1.26 4.09 11.20
CA HIS A 67 -1.50 4.07 12.66
C HIS A 67 -0.20 4.10 13.50
N ASN A 68 0.93 3.71 12.93
CA ASN A 68 2.23 3.69 13.62
C ASN A 68 2.98 5.04 13.53
N HIS A 69 2.29 6.13 13.16
CA HIS A 69 2.83 7.47 13.00
C HIS A 69 1.83 8.51 13.53
#